data_AF-A0A554G6Y7-F1
#
_entry.id   AF-A0A554G6Y7-F1
#
_cell.length_a   1.000
_cell.length_b   1.000
_cell.length_c   1.000
_cell.angle_alpha   90.00
_cell.angle_beta   90.00
_cell.angle_gamma   90.00
#
_symmetry.space_group_name_H-M   'P 1'
#
loop_
_entity.id
_entity.type
_entity.pdbx_description
1 polymer ?
#
loop_
_entity_poly.entity_id
_entity_poly.type
_entity_poly.pdbx_seq_one_letter_code
_entity_poly.pdbx_strand_id
1 'polypeptide(L)'
;MTDTSAQIAAFKAAAGTSYDPALPINGAFVTYIKPLVGTDVAGFFLQAEATGPAMFVAVDPGTLQVGDRVNLSVSGATVLSGQNKAATTISGLTVVSQFHPVRNLNTATPAGLVVDQSSAPTTELLDKADTYFATIARMSGTLNGASATSGTGHVAFTFRTAGINNANLKLRVTEDIAADLGLVDTCAVTLAAGPLWKFTSTATPPVTTLQPSAYFTTDLTGITCPAPTLTGAIATSLTEVKVSFSRPVDAASLTNVPAQFTFTNGIQAQSATVSGKDVYVKTTEQVAGTDYAVSATTSVKDTVGGAVVIPNTASFKGFRVGAVLRITEVQPSASNNLDLVELQVLTGGTTAGIQLLQDVNSPVTLATMPDVAVAAGDIIVVHIASTTDSETTSKNQFPTSSTPANYDTAWDFKGGATGITFSSRVILVRNAQDQIQDAVPFTRNSGTPPAAFPGNLQAIQAAGQWLPADCGGALCSTTTTPTAAAVSADWTTLPTSNATPASPSIRRVSTTDTNTKDDWAVGASSWGVANP
;
A
#
# COMPACT_ATOMS: atom_id res chain seq x y z
N MET A 1 -16.82 -2.87 53.73
CA MET A 1 -16.54 -2.26 52.41
C MET A 1 -16.67 -3.36 51.37
N THR A 2 -17.40 -3.16 50.29
CA THR A 2 -17.43 -4.11 49.17
C THR A 2 -16.06 -4.20 48.53
N ASP A 3 -15.62 -5.42 48.23
CA ASP A 3 -14.37 -5.72 47.52
C ASP A 3 -14.31 -5.03 46.14
N THR A 4 -13.14 -4.52 45.74
CA THR A 4 -12.93 -3.76 44.49
C THR A 4 -13.26 -4.62 43.26
N SER A 5 -12.90 -5.90 43.29
CA SER A 5 -13.27 -6.87 42.23
C SER A 5 -14.78 -6.98 42.06
N ALA A 6 -15.54 -7.00 43.16
CA ALA A 6 -17.01 -7.04 43.13
C ALA A 6 -17.62 -5.73 42.58
N GLN A 7 -17.00 -4.58 42.83
CA GLN A 7 -17.42 -3.29 42.26
C GLN A 7 -17.23 -3.25 40.74
N ILE A 8 -16.09 -3.73 40.23
CA ILE A 8 -15.84 -3.84 38.79
C ILE A 8 -16.80 -4.85 38.15
N ALA A 9 -17.06 -5.99 38.80
CA ALA A 9 -18.06 -6.95 38.34
C ALA A 9 -19.46 -6.34 38.25
N ALA A 10 -19.86 -5.54 39.25
CA ALA A 10 -21.13 -4.85 39.27
C ALA A 10 -21.25 -3.85 38.09
N PHE A 11 -20.18 -3.11 37.77
CA PHE A 11 -20.16 -2.25 36.57
C PHE A 11 -20.34 -3.05 35.28
N LYS A 12 -19.64 -4.19 35.12
CA LYS A 12 -19.77 -5.04 33.93
C LYS A 12 -21.21 -5.60 33.78
N ALA A 13 -21.84 -5.95 34.89
CA ALA A 13 -23.17 -6.57 34.91
C ALA A 13 -24.34 -5.56 34.90
N ALA A 14 -24.10 -4.29 35.25
CA ALA A 14 -25.15 -3.27 35.34
C ALA A 14 -25.89 -3.13 34.00
N ALA A 15 -27.22 -3.03 34.03
CA ALA A 15 -28.03 -2.82 32.84
C ALA A 15 -27.95 -1.36 32.35
N GLY A 16 -28.16 -1.12 31.05
CA GLY A 16 -28.14 0.23 30.47
C GLY A 16 -26.75 0.87 30.39
N THR A 17 -26.71 2.19 30.19
CA THR A 17 -25.50 2.99 29.98
C THR A 17 -25.45 4.26 30.84
N SER A 18 -26.43 4.45 31.72
CA SER A 18 -26.49 5.56 32.68
C SER A 18 -26.82 4.99 34.05
N TYR A 19 -26.12 5.45 35.08
CA TYR A 19 -26.20 4.90 36.43
C TYR A 19 -26.50 6.00 37.44
N ASP A 20 -27.65 5.88 38.10
CA ASP A 20 -28.06 6.71 39.24
C ASP A 20 -28.65 5.78 40.32
N PRO A 21 -27.98 5.64 41.50
CA PRO A 21 -26.72 6.30 41.86
C PRO A 21 -25.52 5.79 41.05
N ALA A 22 -24.48 6.62 40.96
CA ALA A 22 -23.22 6.26 40.31
C ALA A 22 -22.56 5.03 40.97
N LEU A 23 -21.94 4.17 40.16
CA LEU A 23 -21.31 2.93 40.61
C LEU A 23 -19.90 3.22 41.15
N PRO A 24 -19.60 2.93 42.43
CA PRO A 24 -18.30 3.22 43.01
C PRO A 24 -17.26 2.17 42.62
N ILE A 25 -16.05 2.59 42.27
CA ILE A 25 -14.86 1.77 42.05
C ILE A 25 -13.77 2.29 42.98
N ASN A 26 -13.49 1.59 44.08
CA ASN A 26 -12.56 2.04 45.11
C ASN A 26 -11.35 1.10 45.21
N GLY A 27 -10.14 1.63 45.07
CA GLY A 27 -8.89 0.92 45.27
C GLY A 27 -8.43 0.06 44.08
N ALA A 28 -8.91 0.36 42.86
CA ALA A 28 -8.50 -0.36 41.64
C ALA A 28 -7.15 0.16 41.12
N PHE A 29 -6.34 -0.71 40.52
CA PHE A 29 -5.07 -0.31 39.93
C PHE A 29 -5.21 0.03 38.45
N VAL A 30 -4.55 1.11 38.03
CA VAL A 30 -4.32 1.45 36.64
C VAL A 30 -3.31 0.47 36.05
N THR A 31 -3.77 -0.51 35.27
CA THR A 31 -2.90 -1.56 34.71
C THR A 31 -2.30 -1.17 33.36
N TYR A 32 -3.00 -0.34 32.59
CA TYR A 32 -2.58 0.07 31.27
C TYR A 32 -3.19 1.43 30.91
N ILE A 33 -2.43 2.27 30.21
CA ILE A 33 -2.92 3.53 29.65
C ILE A 33 -2.86 3.41 28.14
N LYS A 34 -4.02 3.52 27.50
CA LYS A 34 -4.17 3.40 26.05
C LYS A 34 -4.18 4.81 25.42
N PRO A 35 -3.34 5.07 24.41
CA PRO A 35 -3.40 6.33 23.67
C PRO A 35 -4.61 6.39 22.72
N LEU A 36 -4.89 7.59 22.22
CA LEU A 36 -5.78 7.77 21.07
C LEU A 36 -5.09 7.18 19.83
N VAL A 37 -5.76 6.26 19.12
CA VAL A 37 -5.26 5.68 17.87
C VAL A 37 -6.42 5.59 16.90
N GLY A 38 -6.31 6.27 15.75
CA GLY A 38 -7.41 6.41 14.81
C GLY A 38 -8.66 6.97 15.52
N THR A 39 -9.76 6.22 15.46
CA THR A 39 -11.02 6.56 16.15
C THR A 39 -11.18 5.91 17.53
N ASP A 40 -10.25 5.02 17.94
CA ASP A 40 -10.31 4.38 19.25
C ASP A 40 -9.84 5.37 20.32
N VAL A 41 -10.78 5.85 21.14
CA VAL A 41 -10.57 6.83 22.21
C VAL A 41 -9.42 6.47 23.16
N ALA A 42 -8.71 7.49 23.66
CA ALA A 42 -7.75 7.34 24.74
C ALA A 42 -8.45 6.90 26.04
N GLY A 43 -7.70 6.29 26.96
CA GLY A 43 -8.24 5.88 28.25
C GLY A 43 -7.30 5.05 29.08
N PHE A 44 -7.81 4.48 30.16
CA PHE A 44 -7.04 3.64 31.07
C PHE A 44 -7.82 2.42 31.55
N PHE A 45 -7.08 1.37 31.90
CA PHE A 45 -7.61 0.08 32.35
C PHE A 45 -7.50 -0.04 33.86
N LEU A 46 -8.57 -0.53 34.49
CA LEU A 46 -8.63 -0.75 35.93
C LEU A 46 -8.82 -2.23 36.25
N GLN A 47 -8.04 -2.73 37.21
CA GLN A 47 -8.09 -4.11 37.70
C GLN A 47 -7.66 -4.16 39.17
N ALA A 48 -8.27 -5.03 39.97
CA ALA A 48 -7.92 -5.18 41.39
C ALA A 48 -7.03 -6.40 41.65
N GLU A 49 -7.30 -7.51 40.96
CA GLU A 49 -6.65 -8.81 41.17
C GLU A 49 -6.21 -9.42 39.83
N ALA A 50 -5.19 -10.26 39.84
CA ALA A 50 -4.59 -10.82 38.62
C ALA A 50 -5.59 -11.60 37.74
N THR A 51 -6.56 -12.29 38.36
CA THR A 51 -7.60 -13.05 37.65
C THR A 51 -8.74 -12.19 37.11
N GLY A 52 -8.70 -10.88 37.34
CA GLY A 52 -9.80 -9.97 37.03
C GLY A 52 -10.93 -10.02 38.08
N PRO A 53 -12.07 -9.37 37.83
CA PRO A 53 -12.42 -8.67 36.59
C PRO A 53 -11.66 -7.36 36.38
N ALA A 54 -11.70 -6.84 35.16
CA ALA A 54 -11.14 -5.54 34.78
C ALA A 54 -12.14 -4.72 33.97
N MET A 55 -11.91 -3.42 33.85
CA MET A 55 -12.72 -2.49 33.05
C MET A 55 -11.87 -1.46 32.32
N PHE A 56 -12.41 -0.93 31.22
CA PHE A 56 -11.83 0.20 30.49
C PHE A 56 -12.59 1.48 30.82
N VAL A 57 -11.84 2.55 31.08
CA VAL A 57 -12.36 3.91 31.28
C VAL A 57 -11.95 4.75 30.08
N ALA A 58 -12.92 5.08 29.23
CA ALA A 58 -12.80 5.85 28.01
C ALA A 58 -12.84 7.37 28.29
N VAL A 59 -11.96 7.81 29.16
CA VAL A 59 -11.78 9.22 29.54
C VAL A 59 -10.28 9.51 29.52
N ASP A 60 -9.90 10.73 29.15
CA ASP A 60 -8.50 11.18 29.20
C ASP A 60 -7.88 10.84 30.57
N PRO A 61 -6.77 10.06 30.61
CA PRO A 61 -6.11 9.69 31.86
C PRO A 61 -5.49 10.90 32.58
N GLY A 62 -5.30 12.05 31.92
CA GLY A 62 -4.67 13.22 32.51
C GLY A 62 -3.27 12.91 33.02
N THR A 63 -3.06 13.00 34.34
CA THR A 63 -1.77 12.73 34.99
C THR A 63 -1.64 11.33 35.57
N LEU A 64 -2.61 10.43 35.34
CA LEU A 64 -2.53 9.05 35.82
C LEU A 64 -1.32 8.31 35.24
N GLN A 65 -0.77 7.40 36.03
CA GLN A 65 0.32 6.52 35.63
C GLN A 65 -0.06 5.05 35.82
N VAL A 66 0.56 4.17 35.03
CA VAL A 66 0.46 2.72 35.24
C VAL A 66 1.03 2.40 36.63
N GLY A 67 0.26 1.64 37.43
CA GLY A 67 0.57 1.34 38.82
C GLY A 67 -0.07 2.27 39.85
N ASP A 68 -0.78 3.33 39.43
CA ASP A 68 -1.61 4.11 40.34
C ASP A 68 -2.78 3.28 40.86
N ARG A 69 -3.08 3.41 42.14
CA ARG A 69 -4.28 2.86 42.77
C ARG A 69 -5.29 3.98 42.96
N VAL A 70 -6.49 3.84 42.44
CA VAL A 70 -7.46 4.94 42.34
C VAL A 70 -8.82 4.60 42.95
N ASN A 71 -9.55 5.65 43.34
CA ASN A 71 -10.99 5.62 43.57
C ASN A 71 -11.68 6.48 42.52
N LEU A 72 -12.87 6.08 42.06
CA LEU A 72 -13.74 6.88 41.21
C LEU A 72 -15.20 6.41 41.33
N SER A 73 -16.14 7.18 40.79
CA SER A 73 -17.53 6.75 40.58
C SER A 73 -17.91 6.86 39.12
N VAL A 74 -18.66 5.89 38.60
CA VAL A 74 -19.09 5.82 37.19
C VAL A 74 -20.59 6.12 37.08
N SER A 75 -20.96 7.15 36.32
CA SER A 75 -22.37 7.51 36.06
C SER A 75 -22.79 7.28 34.60
N GLY A 76 -21.84 7.05 33.70
CA GLY A 76 -22.09 6.84 32.27
C GLY A 76 -21.16 5.80 31.66
N ALA A 77 -21.68 5.04 30.70
CA ALA A 77 -20.95 4.05 29.94
C ALA A 77 -21.35 4.06 28.46
N THR A 78 -20.57 3.39 27.62
CA THR A 78 -20.95 3.04 26.25
C THR A 78 -20.73 1.56 26.00
N VAL A 79 -21.56 0.95 25.16
CA VAL A 79 -21.37 -0.43 24.71
C VAL A 79 -20.38 -0.41 23.56
N LEU A 80 -19.27 -1.15 23.72
CA LEU A 80 -18.21 -1.23 22.71
C LEU A 80 -18.48 -2.34 21.71
N SER A 81 -18.82 -3.53 22.22
CA SER A 81 -19.03 -4.73 21.42
C SER A 81 -19.79 -5.79 22.23
N GLY A 82 -20.91 -6.28 21.69
CA GLY A 82 -21.75 -7.24 22.40
C GLY A 82 -22.21 -6.67 23.75
N GLN A 83 -21.79 -7.29 24.86
CA GLN A 83 -22.09 -6.83 26.22
C GLN A 83 -20.94 -6.02 26.87
N ASN A 84 -19.80 -5.88 26.21
CA ASN A 84 -18.65 -5.16 26.77
C ASN A 84 -18.90 -3.66 26.81
N LYS A 85 -18.55 -3.04 27.93
CA LYS A 85 -18.75 -1.61 28.18
C LYS A 85 -17.46 -0.90 28.55
N ALA A 86 -17.37 0.36 28.14
CA ALA A 86 -16.41 1.32 28.68
C ALA A 86 -17.13 2.34 29.56
N ALA A 87 -16.51 2.74 30.67
CA ALA A 87 -16.97 3.90 31.44
C ALA A 87 -16.64 5.18 30.67
N THR A 88 -17.60 6.07 30.49
CA THR A 88 -17.46 7.32 29.71
C THR A 88 -17.72 8.57 30.53
N THR A 89 -18.36 8.44 31.69
CA THR A 89 -18.56 9.56 32.63
C THR A 89 -18.15 9.10 34.02
N ILE A 90 -17.10 9.72 34.55
CA ILE A 90 -16.55 9.46 35.87
C ILE A 90 -16.55 10.73 36.72
N SER A 91 -16.61 10.57 38.04
CA SER A 91 -16.47 11.64 39.01
C SER A 91 -15.66 11.19 40.22
N GLY A 92 -15.09 12.13 40.96
CA GLY A 92 -14.37 11.83 42.20
C GLY A 92 -13.13 10.96 42.01
N LEU A 93 -12.46 11.07 40.85
CA LEU A 93 -11.21 10.37 40.59
C LEU A 93 -10.12 10.86 41.56
N THR A 94 -9.58 9.96 42.38
CA THR A 94 -8.48 10.25 43.31
C THR A 94 -7.43 9.15 43.27
N VAL A 95 -6.16 9.52 43.24
CA VAL A 95 -5.03 8.59 43.40
C VAL A 95 -4.78 8.37 44.90
N VAL A 96 -4.84 7.10 45.34
CA VAL A 96 -4.72 6.68 46.74
C VAL A 96 -3.29 6.22 47.06
N SER A 97 -2.60 5.64 46.08
CA SER A 97 -1.19 5.24 46.18
C SER A 97 -0.62 5.02 44.78
N GLN A 98 0.71 5.04 44.60
CA GLN A 98 1.35 5.05 43.29
C GLN A 98 2.43 3.97 43.14
N PHE A 99 2.88 3.77 41.90
CA PHE A 99 4.05 2.95 41.54
C PHE A 99 3.95 1.47 41.95
N HIS A 100 2.74 0.91 41.98
CA HIS A 100 2.58 -0.53 42.20
C HIS A 100 3.10 -1.32 41.00
N PRO A 101 3.76 -2.47 41.21
CA PRO A 101 4.39 -3.26 40.15
C PRO A 101 3.37 -4.08 39.35
N VAL A 102 2.28 -3.47 38.91
CA VAL A 102 1.13 -4.14 38.28
C VAL A 102 1.48 -4.86 36.98
N ARG A 103 2.56 -4.43 36.31
CA ARG A 103 3.10 -5.06 35.09
C ARG A 103 4.00 -6.27 35.34
N ASN A 104 4.35 -6.57 36.59
CA ASN A 104 5.03 -7.83 36.90
C ASN A 104 4.06 -9.00 36.71
N LEU A 105 4.62 -10.20 36.47
CA LEU A 105 3.83 -11.42 36.54
C LEU A 105 3.26 -11.58 37.95
N ASN A 106 2.06 -12.15 38.05
CA ASN A 106 1.43 -12.48 39.33
C ASN A 106 2.24 -13.49 40.17
N THR A 107 3.19 -14.18 39.54
CA THR A 107 4.14 -15.12 40.16
C THR A 107 5.53 -14.53 40.43
N ALA A 108 5.79 -13.28 40.05
CA ALA A 108 7.07 -12.61 40.27
C ALA A 108 7.22 -12.09 41.71
N THR A 109 8.42 -11.62 42.06
CA THR A 109 8.70 -10.94 43.33
C THR A 109 9.32 -9.56 43.05
N PRO A 110 8.62 -8.44 43.36
CA PRO A 110 7.25 -8.38 43.87
C PRO A 110 6.20 -8.82 42.83
N ALA A 111 5.10 -9.40 43.30
CA ALA A 111 4.02 -9.88 42.43
C ALA A 111 3.27 -8.70 41.79
N GLY A 112 2.91 -8.85 40.52
CA GLY A 112 2.05 -7.91 39.80
C GLY A 112 0.67 -8.49 39.49
N LEU A 113 0.02 -7.97 38.45
CA LEU A 113 -1.32 -8.37 38.02
C LEU A 113 -1.32 -9.09 36.67
N VAL A 114 -0.17 -9.19 35.98
CA VAL A 114 -0.08 -9.84 34.67
C VAL A 114 -0.13 -11.35 34.84
N VAL A 115 -1.07 -12.00 34.16
CA VAL A 115 -1.13 -13.47 34.04
C VAL A 115 -0.56 -13.88 32.68
N ASP A 116 0.32 -14.88 32.67
CA ASP A 116 0.79 -15.50 31.43
C ASP A 116 -0.27 -16.46 30.89
N GLN A 117 -0.81 -16.11 29.72
CA GLN A 117 -1.89 -16.83 29.05
C GLN A 117 -1.39 -17.65 27.85
N SER A 118 -0.07 -17.80 27.67
CA SER A 118 0.53 -18.47 26.51
C SER A 118 0.14 -19.95 26.38
N SER A 119 -0.13 -20.63 27.50
CA SER A 119 -0.51 -22.05 27.55
C SER A 119 -2.00 -22.29 27.81
N ALA A 120 -2.79 -21.23 27.99
CA ALA A 120 -4.20 -21.36 28.29
C ALA A 120 -4.95 -21.92 27.06
N PRO A 121 -5.83 -22.92 27.22
CA PRO A 121 -6.54 -23.54 26.10
C PRO A 121 -7.70 -22.65 25.61
N THR A 122 -8.22 -22.97 24.42
CA THR A 122 -9.42 -22.33 23.83
C THR A 122 -10.60 -22.30 24.80
N THR A 123 -10.82 -23.38 25.54
CA THR A 123 -11.92 -23.52 26.52
C THR A 123 -11.82 -22.57 27.71
N GLU A 124 -10.66 -21.98 27.94
CA GLU A 124 -10.47 -20.95 28.97
C GLU A 124 -10.55 -19.55 28.39
N LEU A 125 -9.75 -19.21 27.37
CA LEU A 125 -9.69 -17.83 26.88
C LEU A 125 -10.78 -17.46 25.87
N LEU A 126 -11.03 -18.32 24.89
CA LEU A 126 -11.94 -17.99 23.78
C LEU A 126 -13.40 -18.26 24.16
N ASP A 127 -13.67 -19.39 24.81
CA ASP A 127 -15.02 -19.75 25.25
C ASP A 127 -15.50 -18.88 26.43
N LYS A 128 -14.57 -18.24 27.16
CA LYS A 128 -14.86 -17.31 28.28
C LYS A 128 -14.29 -15.90 28.06
N ALA A 129 -14.26 -15.43 26.81
CA ALA A 129 -13.67 -14.13 26.47
C ALA A 129 -14.24 -12.94 27.27
N ASP A 130 -15.51 -12.99 27.70
CA ASP A 130 -16.13 -11.94 28.54
C ASP A 130 -15.51 -11.83 29.94
N THR A 131 -15.01 -12.94 30.49
CA THR A 131 -14.28 -12.96 31.76
C THR A 131 -13.01 -12.14 31.65
N TYR A 132 -12.29 -12.31 30.54
CA TYR A 132 -10.96 -11.74 30.32
C TYR A 132 -10.95 -10.34 29.69
N PHE A 133 -12.10 -9.86 29.21
CA PHE A 133 -12.21 -8.51 28.68
C PHE A 133 -11.61 -7.48 29.65
N ALA A 134 -10.74 -6.62 29.11
CA ALA A 134 -10.00 -5.55 29.77
C ALA A 134 -8.91 -5.97 30.77
N THR A 135 -8.71 -7.27 31.01
CA THR A 135 -7.62 -7.73 31.88
C THR A 135 -6.25 -7.53 31.23
N ILE A 136 -5.21 -7.32 32.04
CA ILE A 136 -3.83 -7.30 31.55
C ILE A 136 -3.24 -8.71 31.51
N ALA A 137 -2.59 -9.07 30.41
CA ALA A 137 -1.98 -10.38 30.24
C ALA A 137 -0.65 -10.34 29.50
N ARG A 138 0.13 -11.38 29.72
CA ARG A 138 1.29 -11.75 28.91
C ARG A 138 0.89 -12.86 27.95
N MET A 139 1.33 -12.79 26.70
CA MET A 139 1.20 -13.91 25.77
C MET A 139 2.38 -14.00 24.81
N SER A 140 2.92 -15.20 24.67
CA SER A 140 3.96 -15.57 23.71
C SER A 140 3.39 -16.50 22.66
N GLY A 141 3.76 -16.26 21.41
CA GLY A 141 3.26 -17.05 20.29
C GLY A 141 3.90 -16.67 18.97
N THR A 142 3.30 -17.13 17.88
CA THR A 142 3.73 -16.88 16.51
C THR A 142 2.59 -16.27 15.72
N LEU A 143 2.89 -15.23 14.93
CA LEU A 143 1.95 -14.66 13.97
C LEU A 143 1.69 -15.67 12.85
N ASN A 144 0.44 -15.78 12.42
CA ASN A 144 0.02 -16.73 11.39
C ASN A 144 -0.79 -16.02 10.30
N GLY A 145 -0.22 -15.94 9.10
CA GLY A 145 -0.77 -15.24 7.96
C GLY A 145 -0.49 -13.73 7.97
N ALA A 146 -0.99 -13.07 6.92
CA ALA A 146 -0.92 -11.62 6.78
C ALA A 146 -1.80 -10.91 7.81
N SER A 147 -1.44 -9.66 8.11
CA SER A 147 -2.28 -8.78 8.92
C SER A 147 -3.58 -8.43 8.20
N ALA A 148 -4.65 -8.22 8.96
CA ALA A 148 -5.87 -7.61 8.47
C ALA A 148 -6.24 -6.36 9.29
N THR A 149 -6.94 -5.40 8.68
CA THR A 149 -7.46 -4.22 9.37
C THR A 149 -8.29 -4.63 10.60
N SER A 150 -8.06 -3.98 11.73
CA SER A 150 -8.77 -4.25 12.99
C SER A 150 -9.21 -2.95 13.65
N GLY A 151 -9.92 -2.11 12.87
CA GLY A 151 -10.28 -0.74 13.23
C GLY A 151 -9.28 0.29 12.70
N THR A 152 -9.69 1.55 12.61
CA THR A 152 -8.86 2.64 12.08
C THR A 152 -7.55 2.77 12.86
N GLY A 153 -6.41 2.76 12.16
CA GLY A 153 -5.07 2.87 12.75
C GLY A 153 -4.57 1.57 13.40
N HIS A 154 -5.26 0.45 13.19
CA HIS A 154 -4.91 -0.83 13.79
C HIS A 154 -4.93 -1.96 12.77
N VAL A 155 -3.99 -2.87 12.94
CA VAL A 155 -3.98 -4.16 12.27
C VAL A 155 -3.95 -5.29 13.29
N ALA A 156 -4.41 -6.46 12.87
CA ALA A 156 -4.34 -7.66 13.68
C ALA A 156 -3.84 -8.86 12.88
N PHE A 157 -3.04 -9.70 13.54
CA PHE A 157 -2.51 -10.94 13.02
C PHE A 157 -3.15 -12.10 13.78
N THR A 158 -3.48 -13.21 13.12
CA THR A 158 -3.81 -14.43 13.86
C THR A 158 -2.61 -14.80 14.73
N PHE A 159 -2.86 -15.07 16.01
CA PHE A 159 -1.81 -15.30 16.98
C PHE A 159 -1.91 -16.69 17.56
N ARG A 160 -0.95 -17.54 17.19
CA ARG A 160 -0.87 -18.93 17.64
C ARG A 160 0.01 -19.01 18.87
N THR A 161 -0.57 -19.37 20.01
CA THR A 161 0.17 -19.62 21.25
C THR A 161 0.39 -21.12 21.44
N ALA A 162 1.05 -21.52 22.53
CA ALA A 162 1.19 -22.93 22.86
C ALA A 162 -0.16 -23.59 23.21
N GLY A 163 -1.08 -22.83 23.81
CA GLY A 163 -2.42 -23.31 24.20
C GLY A 163 -3.50 -23.15 23.12
N ILE A 164 -3.34 -22.22 22.18
CA ILE A 164 -4.38 -21.87 21.19
C ILE A 164 -3.81 -21.80 19.78
N ASN A 165 -4.40 -22.58 18.88
CA ASN A 165 -4.22 -22.49 17.44
C ASN A 165 -5.59 -22.24 16.77
N ASN A 166 -6.05 -21.00 16.80
CA ASN A 166 -7.38 -20.61 16.33
C ASN A 166 -7.38 -19.19 15.75
N ALA A 167 -8.07 -18.98 14.62
CA ALA A 167 -8.16 -17.69 13.92
C ALA A 167 -8.82 -16.55 14.75
N ASN A 168 -9.52 -16.91 15.83
CA ASN A 168 -10.21 -15.95 16.70
C ASN A 168 -9.31 -15.37 17.80
N LEU A 169 -8.11 -15.90 18.02
CA LEU A 169 -7.08 -15.25 18.83
C LEU A 169 -6.21 -14.40 17.91
N LYS A 170 -6.20 -13.07 18.10
CA LYS A 170 -5.45 -12.16 17.24
C LYS A 170 -4.58 -11.20 18.05
N LEU A 171 -3.31 -11.06 17.69
CA LEU A 171 -2.50 -9.97 18.23
C LEU A 171 -2.86 -8.70 17.47
N ARG A 172 -3.43 -7.72 18.17
CA ARG A 172 -3.76 -6.40 17.61
C ARG A 172 -2.65 -5.42 17.98
N VAL A 173 -2.22 -4.65 17.00
CA VAL A 173 -1.20 -3.60 17.18
C VAL A 173 -1.63 -2.37 16.40
N THR A 174 -0.99 -1.23 16.66
CA THR A 174 -1.14 -0.06 15.77
C THR A 174 -0.49 -0.35 14.42
N GLU A 175 -0.96 0.31 13.36
CA GLU A 175 -0.34 0.24 12.03
C GLU A 175 1.15 0.63 12.07
N ASP A 176 1.49 1.66 12.85
CA ASP A 176 2.87 2.12 13.02
C ASP A 176 3.76 1.05 13.67
N ILE A 177 3.31 0.39 14.75
CA ILE A 177 4.10 -0.67 15.40
C ILE A 177 4.32 -1.85 14.45
N ALA A 178 3.28 -2.24 13.69
CA ALA A 178 3.42 -3.31 12.71
C ALA A 178 4.43 -2.96 11.61
N ALA A 179 4.40 -1.72 11.13
CA ALA A 179 5.30 -1.21 10.10
C ALA A 179 6.75 -1.10 10.62
N ASP A 180 6.96 -0.48 11.79
CA ASP A 180 8.27 -0.23 12.37
C ASP A 180 9.01 -1.52 12.72
N LEU A 181 8.32 -2.50 13.30
CA LEU A 181 8.89 -3.81 13.63
C LEU A 181 8.91 -4.77 12.43
N GLY A 182 8.29 -4.38 11.30
CA GLY A 182 8.09 -5.25 10.15
C GLY A 182 7.41 -6.56 10.53
N LEU A 183 6.34 -6.52 11.32
CA LEU A 183 5.62 -7.72 11.73
C LEU A 183 5.00 -8.40 10.50
N VAL A 184 5.30 -9.68 10.32
CA VAL A 184 4.84 -10.50 9.20
C VAL A 184 4.51 -11.91 9.68
N ASP A 185 3.95 -12.72 8.79
CA ASP A 185 3.72 -14.14 9.04
C ASP A 185 4.98 -14.81 9.59
N THR A 186 4.79 -15.77 10.51
CA THR A 186 5.83 -16.54 11.20
C THR A 186 6.72 -15.79 12.19
N CYS A 187 6.54 -14.47 12.38
CA CYS A 187 7.20 -13.78 13.48
C CYS A 187 6.79 -14.39 14.83
N ALA A 188 7.76 -14.82 15.63
CA ALA A 188 7.56 -15.11 17.05
C ALA A 188 7.58 -13.79 17.83
N VAL A 189 6.62 -13.60 18.72
CA VAL A 189 6.48 -12.38 19.51
C VAL A 189 5.97 -12.69 20.92
N THR A 190 6.37 -11.88 21.88
CA THR A 190 5.81 -11.88 23.23
C THR A 190 5.19 -10.53 23.54
N LEU A 191 3.87 -10.49 23.73
CA LEU A 191 3.22 -9.39 24.42
C LEU A 191 3.59 -9.50 25.91
N ALA A 192 4.42 -8.57 26.39
CA ALA A 192 4.93 -8.58 27.76
C ALA A 192 3.83 -8.25 28.77
N ALA A 193 3.02 -7.22 28.49
CA ALA A 193 1.87 -6.83 29.29
C ALA A 193 0.93 -5.95 28.46
N GLY A 194 -0.19 -6.50 28.00
CA GLY A 194 -1.19 -5.73 27.23
C GLY A 194 -2.62 -6.10 27.60
N PRO A 195 -3.58 -5.18 27.38
CA PRO A 195 -4.97 -5.44 27.65
C PRO A 195 -5.56 -6.44 26.66
N LEU A 196 -6.49 -7.25 27.16
CA LEU A 196 -7.27 -8.18 26.34
C LEU A 196 -8.57 -7.53 25.89
N TRP A 197 -8.66 -7.26 24.59
CA TRP A 197 -9.91 -6.83 23.98
C TRP A 197 -10.74 -8.03 23.54
N LYS A 198 -12.06 -7.88 23.56
CA LYS A 198 -12.99 -8.83 22.94
C LYS A 198 -13.86 -8.07 21.94
N PHE A 199 -13.92 -8.58 20.72
CA PHE A 199 -14.80 -8.09 19.67
C PHE A 199 -15.73 -9.20 19.19
N THR A 200 -17.00 -8.88 19.03
CA THR A 200 -18.04 -9.77 18.52
C THR A 200 -18.58 -9.19 17.23
N SER A 201 -18.50 -9.94 16.14
CA SER A 201 -19.03 -9.51 14.85
C SER A 201 -20.55 -9.55 14.84
N THR A 202 -21.15 -8.80 13.91
CA THR A 202 -22.59 -8.84 13.60
C THR A 202 -22.95 -9.97 12.63
N ALA A 203 -22.02 -10.88 12.31
CA ALA A 203 -22.28 -12.03 11.45
C ALA A 203 -23.27 -13.00 12.12
N THR A 204 -23.90 -13.87 11.33
CA THR A 204 -24.83 -14.89 11.83
C THR A 204 -24.29 -16.28 11.47
N PRO A 205 -23.82 -17.10 12.45
CA PRO A 205 -23.74 -16.80 13.88
C PRO A 205 -22.62 -15.78 14.23
N PRO A 206 -22.76 -15.03 15.35
CA PRO A 206 -21.74 -14.06 15.77
C PRO A 206 -20.39 -14.72 16.02
N VAL A 207 -19.33 -14.08 15.54
CA VAL A 207 -17.96 -14.55 15.77
C VAL A 207 -17.32 -13.69 16.85
N THR A 208 -16.86 -14.32 17.93
CA THR A 208 -16.09 -13.65 18.97
C THR A 208 -14.61 -13.82 18.71
N THR A 209 -13.87 -12.71 18.75
CA THR A 209 -12.41 -12.68 18.72
C THR A 209 -11.87 -12.09 20.01
N LEU A 210 -10.80 -12.68 20.52
CA LEU A 210 -10.01 -12.15 21.61
C LEU A 210 -8.74 -11.53 21.03
N GLN A 211 -8.49 -10.28 21.39
CA GLN A 211 -7.42 -9.48 20.82
C GLN A 211 -6.49 -8.93 21.91
N PRO A 212 -5.48 -9.70 22.38
CA PRO A 212 -4.33 -9.12 23.06
C PRO A 212 -3.78 -7.96 22.24
N SER A 213 -3.64 -6.80 22.87
CA SER A 213 -3.28 -5.57 22.16
C SER A 213 -2.01 -4.92 22.70
N ALA A 214 -1.15 -4.45 21.79
CA ALA A 214 -0.01 -3.58 22.10
C ALA A 214 -0.24 -2.20 21.47
N TYR A 215 0.00 -1.15 22.25
CA TYR A 215 -0.07 0.23 21.78
C TYR A 215 1.29 0.95 21.83
N PHE A 216 2.29 0.32 22.43
CA PHE A 216 3.67 0.79 22.43
C PHE A 216 4.60 -0.34 21.98
N THR A 217 5.67 0.00 21.25
CA THR A 217 6.68 -0.98 20.81
C THR A 217 7.25 -1.77 22.00
N THR A 218 7.42 -1.13 23.15
CA THR A 218 7.90 -1.75 24.40
C THR A 218 6.94 -2.77 25.02
N ASP A 219 5.68 -2.85 24.57
CA ASP A 219 4.78 -3.92 24.98
C ASP A 219 5.14 -5.24 24.32
N LEU A 220 5.90 -5.22 23.22
CA LEU A 220 6.35 -6.39 22.50
C LEU A 220 7.83 -6.66 22.78
N THR A 221 8.15 -7.93 23.06
CA THR A 221 9.49 -8.40 23.38
C THR A 221 9.73 -9.77 22.73
N GLY A 222 10.98 -10.23 22.73
CA GLY A 222 11.34 -11.55 22.18
C GLY A 222 10.89 -11.71 20.73
N ILE A 223 10.98 -10.63 19.94
CA ILE A 223 10.54 -10.61 18.56
C ILE A 223 11.61 -11.28 17.70
N THR A 224 11.24 -12.36 17.02
CA THR A 224 12.08 -13.04 16.05
C THR A 224 11.27 -13.25 14.79
N CYS A 225 11.71 -12.67 13.68
CA CYS A 225 11.03 -12.75 12.40
C CYS A 225 11.90 -13.44 11.34
N PRO A 226 11.34 -13.81 10.17
CA PRO A 226 12.14 -14.21 9.02
C PRO A 226 13.23 -13.17 8.74
N ALA A 227 14.43 -13.62 8.39
CA ALA A 227 15.55 -12.71 8.13
C ALA A 227 15.29 -11.82 6.90
N PRO A 228 15.76 -10.56 6.89
CA PRO A 228 15.63 -9.68 5.74
C PRO A 228 16.41 -10.23 4.53
N THR A 229 15.86 -10.00 3.36
CA THR A 229 16.46 -10.32 2.06
C THR A 229 16.40 -9.08 1.17
N LEU A 230 17.31 -9.00 0.21
CA LEU A 230 17.25 -8.00 -0.84
C LEU A 230 16.15 -8.38 -1.84
N THR A 231 15.30 -7.42 -2.19
CA THR A 231 14.15 -7.61 -3.10
C THR A 231 14.31 -6.87 -4.42
N GLY A 232 15.15 -5.84 -4.46
CA GLY A 232 15.41 -5.09 -5.67
C GLY A 232 16.39 -3.94 -5.47
N ALA A 233 16.86 -3.39 -6.59
CA ALA A 233 17.64 -2.18 -6.64
C ALA A 233 17.23 -1.36 -7.87
N ILE A 234 17.20 -0.03 -7.74
CA ILE A 234 16.97 0.88 -8.87
C ILE A 234 17.77 2.15 -8.67
N ALA A 235 18.44 2.62 -9.73
CA ALA A 235 19.12 3.91 -9.69
C ALA A 235 18.08 5.05 -9.72
N THR A 236 18.16 5.97 -8.76
CA THR A 236 17.27 7.13 -8.64
C THR A 236 17.92 8.41 -9.15
N SER A 237 19.25 8.42 -9.25
CA SER A 237 20.06 9.47 -9.89
C SER A 237 21.41 8.89 -10.33
N LEU A 238 22.23 9.68 -11.01
CA LEU A 238 23.59 9.30 -11.39
C LEU A 238 24.48 8.88 -10.21
N THR A 239 24.13 9.24 -8.98
CA THR A 239 24.92 8.95 -7.77
C THR A 239 24.10 8.32 -6.65
N GLU A 240 22.93 7.76 -6.94
CA GLU A 240 22.09 7.17 -5.91
C GLU A 240 21.35 5.92 -6.41
N VAL A 241 21.31 4.91 -5.56
CA VAL A 241 20.59 3.66 -5.77
C VAL A 241 19.65 3.43 -4.60
N LYS A 242 18.36 3.26 -4.89
CA LYS A 242 17.40 2.75 -3.93
C LYS A 242 17.51 1.23 -3.87
N VAL A 243 17.86 0.70 -2.71
CA VAL A 243 18.00 -0.72 -2.42
C VAL A 243 16.86 -1.17 -1.52
N SER A 244 16.01 -2.06 -2.02
CA SER A 244 14.77 -2.46 -1.34
C SER A 244 14.92 -3.81 -0.65
N PHE A 245 14.53 -3.89 0.62
CA PHE A 245 14.56 -5.11 1.43
C PHE A 245 13.15 -5.67 1.68
N SER A 246 13.06 -6.95 2.07
CA SER A 246 11.77 -7.56 2.43
C SER A 246 11.23 -7.05 3.78
N ARG A 247 12.09 -6.45 4.61
CA ARG A 247 11.79 -5.96 5.96
C ARG A 247 12.40 -4.56 6.19
N PRO A 248 11.85 -3.78 7.14
CA PRO A 248 12.42 -2.49 7.50
C PRO A 248 13.86 -2.62 7.98
N VAL A 249 14.76 -1.76 7.52
CA VAL A 249 16.18 -1.78 7.89
C VAL A 249 16.38 -0.93 9.14
N ASP A 250 17.23 -1.41 10.06
CA ASP A 250 17.68 -0.60 11.19
C ASP A 250 18.77 0.38 10.72
N ALA A 251 18.47 1.67 10.76
CA ALA A 251 19.41 2.73 10.42
C ALA A 251 20.69 2.68 11.28
N ALA A 252 20.59 2.27 12.54
CA ALA A 252 21.74 2.15 13.44
C ALA A 252 22.69 0.99 13.04
N SER A 253 22.21 0.03 12.23
CA SER A 253 23.07 -1.04 11.70
C SER A 253 24.01 -0.57 10.60
N LEU A 254 23.77 0.59 9.98
CA LEU A 254 24.56 1.13 8.88
C LEU A 254 25.79 1.89 9.36
N THR A 255 26.76 1.17 9.92
CA THR A 255 27.96 1.72 10.56
C THR A 255 29.15 1.90 9.62
N ASN A 256 29.19 1.19 8.48
CA ASN A 256 30.26 1.28 7.49
C ASN A 256 29.72 1.01 6.08
N VAL A 257 28.92 1.94 5.56
CA VAL A 257 28.21 1.82 4.28
C VAL A 257 29.09 1.31 3.12
N PRO A 258 30.33 1.80 2.89
CA PRO A 258 31.22 1.30 1.84
C PRO A 258 31.55 -0.20 1.94
N ALA A 259 31.63 -0.75 3.15
CA ALA A 259 31.85 -2.17 3.37
C ALA A 259 30.54 -2.99 3.37
N GLN A 260 29.42 -2.33 3.68
CA GLN A 260 28.11 -2.98 3.84
C GLN A 260 27.35 -3.14 2.52
N PHE A 261 27.59 -2.23 1.59
CA PHE A 261 27.03 -2.25 0.24
C PHE A 261 28.16 -2.21 -0.78
N THR A 262 28.37 -3.32 -1.47
CA THR A 262 29.34 -3.40 -2.57
C THR A 262 28.60 -3.43 -3.89
N PHE A 263 29.23 -2.87 -4.91
CA PHE A 263 28.66 -2.79 -6.24
C PHE A 263 29.64 -3.31 -7.28
N THR A 264 29.12 -3.87 -8.37
CA THR A 264 29.93 -4.28 -9.51
C THR A 264 30.35 -3.09 -10.37
N ASN A 265 31.25 -3.31 -11.34
CA ASN A 265 31.61 -2.34 -12.38
C ASN A 265 32.10 -0.98 -11.86
N GLY A 266 32.82 -1.00 -10.73
CA GLY A 266 33.67 0.12 -10.28
C GLY A 266 32.96 1.23 -9.50
N ILE A 267 31.63 1.17 -9.35
CA ILE A 267 30.91 2.12 -8.48
C ILE A 267 31.11 1.77 -7.00
N GLN A 268 31.23 2.79 -6.15
CA GLN A 268 31.48 2.62 -4.71
C GLN A 268 30.39 3.28 -3.89
N ALA A 269 29.93 2.62 -2.82
CA ALA A 269 29.02 3.22 -1.86
C ALA A 269 29.75 4.27 -1.00
N GLN A 270 29.07 5.36 -0.65
CA GLN A 270 29.62 6.47 0.14
C GLN A 270 28.88 6.65 1.46
N SER A 271 27.55 6.74 1.39
CA SER A 271 26.66 6.96 2.52
C SER A 271 25.29 6.37 2.23
N ALA A 272 24.46 6.19 3.24
CA ALA A 272 23.11 5.68 3.05
C ALA A 272 22.12 6.32 4.03
N THR A 273 20.87 6.45 3.60
CA THR A 273 19.73 6.81 4.46
C THR A 273 18.67 5.72 4.37
N VAL A 274 17.97 5.47 5.48
CA VAL A 274 16.93 4.45 5.55
C VAL A 274 15.55 5.09 5.56
N SER A 275 14.63 4.51 4.80
CA SER A 275 13.20 4.81 4.81
C SER A 275 12.42 3.50 4.84
N GLY A 276 12.14 2.99 6.04
CA GLY A 276 11.49 1.69 6.23
C GLY A 276 12.30 0.58 5.57
N LYS A 277 11.73 -0.04 4.52
CA LYS A 277 12.35 -1.16 3.78
C LYS A 277 13.38 -0.72 2.74
N ASP A 278 13.41 0.57 2.40
CA ASP A 278 14.26 1.11 1.35
C ASP A 278 15.50 1.78 1.96
N VAL A 279 16.66 1.47 1.40
CA VAL A 279 17.93 2.12 1.72
C VAL A 279 18.39 2.89 0.49
N TYR A 280 18.52 4.20 0.61
CA TYR A 280 19.03 5.07 -0.45
C TYR A 280 20.53 5.18 -0.28
N VAL A 281 21.27 4.44 -1.11
CA VAL A 281 22.73 4.36 -1.07
C VAL A 281 23.29 5.37 -2.06
N LYS A 282 24.04 6.35 -1.54
CA LYS A 282 24.83 7.26 -2.38
C LYS A 282 26.03 6.53 -2.92
N THR A 283 26.23 6.58 -4.23
CA THR A 283 27.34 5.95 -4.94
C THR A 283 28.26 6.99 -5.57
N THR A 284 29.45 6.59 -6.01
CA THR A 284 30.14 7.33 -7.08
C THR A 284 29.28 7.38 -8.35
N GLU A 285 29.65 8.23 -9.30
CA GLU A 285 28.89 8.41 -10.55
C GLU A 285 28.76 7.09 -11.31
N GLN A 286 27.53 6.77 -11.69
CA GLN A 286 27.16 5.60 -12.47
C GLN A 286 27.27 5.94 -13.96
N VAL A 287 27.63 4.95 -14.77
CA VAL A 287 27.51 5.06 -16.22
C VAL A 287 26.08 4.73 -16.62
N ALA A 288 25.42 5.65 -17.30
CA ALA A 288 24.02 5.52 -17.71
C ALA A 288 23.77 4.20 -18.47
N GLY A 289 22.77 3.43 -18.06
CA GLY A 289 22.35 2.19 -18.73
C GLY A 289 23.29 0.98 -18.57
N THR A 290 24.42 1.14 -17.87
CA THR A 290 25.32 0.02 -17.57
C THR A 290 24.66 -0.92 -16.56
N ASP A 291 24.81 -2.24 -16.75
CA ASP A 291 24.35 -3.22 -15.76
C ASP A 291 25.22 -3.17 -14.51
N TYR A 292 24.60 -3.06 -13.36
CA TYR A 292 25.21 -3.13 -12.05
C TYR A 292 24.51 -4.19 -11.21
N ALA A 293 25.20 -4.67 -10.17
CA ALA A 293 24.59 -5.41 -9.09
C ALA A 293 25.07 -4.82 -7.76
N VAL A 294 24.15 -4.68 -6.83
CA VAL A 294 24.45 -4.35 -5.42
C VAL A 294 24.45 -5.63 -4.60
N SER A 295 25.34 -5.74 -3.63
CA SER A 295 25.36 -6.79 -2.62
C SER A 295 25.33 -6.18 -1.22
N ALA A 296 24.45 -6.68 -0.35
CA ALA A 296 24.37 -6.29 1.05
C ALA A 296 25.01 -7.37 1.95
N THR A 297 25.81 -6.93 2.92
CA THR A 297 26.42 -7.85 3.90
C THR A 297 25.47 -8.21 5.04
N THR A 298 25.77 -9.28 5.77
CA THR A 298 25.03 -9.73 6.98
C THR A 298 25.10 -8.74 8.15
N SER A 299 25.98 -7.73 8.08
CA SER A 299 26.04 -6.69 9.12
C SER A 299 24.93 -5.65 8.99
N VAL A 300 24.24 -5.58 7.84
CA VAL A 300 22.98 -4.85 7.69
C VAL A 300 21.88 -5.67 8.38
N LYS A 301 21.08 -5.01 9.22
CA LYS A 301 20.05 -5.66 10.04
C LYS A 301 18.68 -5.02 9.82
N ASP A 302 17.63 -5.80 10.08
CA ASP A 302 16.29 -5.25 10.24
C ASP A 302 16.11 -4.60 11.62
N THR A 303 14.95 -3.97 11.83
CA THR A 303 14.57 -3.29 13.08
C THR A 303 14.37 -4.21 14.28
N VAL A 304 14.39 -5.53 14.09
CA VAL A 304 14.33 -6.53 15.17
C VAL A 304 15.66 -7.28 15.36
N GLY A 305 16.72 -6.84 14.67
CA GLY A 305 18.08 -7.35 14.80
C GLY A 305 18.44 -8.54 13.89
N GLY A 306 17.55 -8.96 13.01
CA GLY A 306 17.78 -10.00 12.00
C GLY A 306 18.77 -9.53 10.93
N ALA A 307 19.83 -10.30 10.69
CA ALA A 307 20.84 -10.02 9.67
C ALA A 307 20.32 -10.32 8.25
N VAL A 308 20.76 -9.54 7.26
CA VAL A 308 20.46 -9.82 5.84
C VAL A 308 20.99 -11.20 5.42
N VAL A 309 20.15 -11.96 4.72
CA VAL A 309 20.47 -13.29 4.16
C VAL A 309 20.19 -13.35 2.66
N ILE A 310 20.49 -14.50 2.04
CA ILE A 310 20.26 -14.74 0.61
C ILE A 310 18.76 -14.79 0.30
N PRO A 311 18.28 -14.16 -0.79
CA PRO A 311 19.04 -13.34 -1.74
C PRO A 311 19.49 -12.02 -1.10
N ASN A 312 20.79 -11.71 -1.21
CA ASN A 312 21.39 -10.48 -0.70
C ASN A 312 21.99 -9.61 -1.82
N THR A 313 21.65 -9.93 -3.08
CA THR A 313 22.09 -9.23 -4.27
C THR A 313 20.91 -8.85 -5.15
N ALA A 314 21.01 -7.72 -5.85
CA ALA A 314 20.02 -7.30 -6.85
C ALA A 314 20.72 -6.58 -7.99
N SER A 315 20.28 -6.88 -9.21
CA SER A 315 20.73 -6.19 -10.41
C SER A 315 19.94 -4.90 -10.62
N PHE A 316 20.59 -3.90 -11.20
CA PHE A 316 19.97 -2.66 -11.64
C PHE A 316 20.75 -2.06 -12.81
N LYS A 317 20.12 -1.15 -13.54
CA LYS A 317 20.78 -0.35 -14.59
C LYS A 317 21.22 0.99 -14.02
N GLY A 318 22.39 1.47 -14.43
CA GLY A 318 22.83 2.83 -14.13
C GLY A 318 21.80 3.86 -14.58
N PHE A 319 21.65 4.94 -13.82
CA PHE A 319 20.57 5.91 -14.01
C PHE A 319 20.48 6.44 -15.45
N ARG A 320 19.26 6.45 -15.99
CA ARG A 320 18.91 7.04 -17.28
C ARG A 320 17.66 7.88 -17.09
N VAL A 321 17.62 9.02 -17.77
CA VAL A 321 16.38 9.78 -17.92
C VAL A 321 15.40 9.00 -18.79
N GLY A 322 14.13 8.94 -18.39
CA GLY A 322 13.08 8.34 -19.20
C GLY A 322 12.79 9.20 -20.43
N ALA A 323 12.51 8.55 -21.57
CA ALA A 323 12.04 9.25 -22.76
C ALA A 323 10.66 9.87 -22.50
N VAL A 324 10.35 10.99 -23.17
CA VAL A 324 9.01 11.58 -23.20
C VAL A 324 8.37 11.26 -24.54
N LEU A 325 7.27 10.52 -24.52
CA LEU A 325 6.58 10.04 -25.71
C LEU A 325 5.24 10.76 -25.87
N ARG A 326 4.86 11.03 -27.12
CA ARG A 326 3.56 11.57 -27.52
C ARG A 326 2.90 10.65 -28.52
N ILE A 327 1.62 10.38 -28.37
CA ILE A 327 0.82 9.60 -29.31
C ILE A 327 0.59 10.44 -30.57
N THR A 328 0.90 9.89 -31.74
CA THR A 328 0.77 10.60 -33.03
C THR A 328 -0.21 9.94 -33.98
N GLU A 329 -0.41 8.63 -33.91
CA GLU A 329 -1.31 7.91 -34.81
C GLU A 329 -1.88 6.65 -34.13
N VAL A 330 -3.15 6.34 -34.38
CA VAL A 330 -3.84 5.16 -33.83
C VAL A 330 -4.72 4.52 -34.90
N GLN A 331 -4.65 3.18 -35.00
CA GLN A 331 -5.55 2.38 -35.82
C GLN A 331 -6.03 1.14 -35.04
N PRO A 332 -7.31 1.10 -34.65
CA PRO A 332 -7.93 -0.09 -34.08
C PRO A 332 -8.57 -0.99 -35.16
N SER A 333 -9.09 -2.13 -34.74
CA SER A 333 -9.93 -3.06 -35.53
C SER A 333 -9.18 -3.86 -36.61
N ALA A 334 -7.87 -4.02 -36.50
CA ALA A 334 -7.13 -4.95 -37.34
C ALA A 334 -7.51 -6.41 -37.01
N SER A 335 -7.39 -7.29 -38.01
CA SER A 335 -7.64 -8.72 -37.80
C SER A 335 -6.68 -9.28 -36.74
N ASN A 336 -7.17 -10.18 -35.89
CA ASN A 336 -6.39 -10.79 -34.80
C ASN A 336 -5.79 -9.77 -33.81
N ASN A 337 -6.41 -8.60 -33.66
CA ASN A 337 -5.96 -7.52 -32.77
C ASN A 337 -4.60 -6.91 -33.16
N LEU A 338 -4.19 -7.01 -34.43
CA LEU A 338 -2.94 -6.44 -34.96
C LEU A 338 -3.00 -4.91 -35.10
N ASP A 339 -3.53 -4.24 -34.09
CA ASP A 339 -3.73 -2.80 -34.04
C ASP A 339 -2.40 -2.08 -33.93
N LEU A 340 -2.35 -0.83 -34.41
CA LEU A 340 -1.14 -0.02 -34.43
C LEU A 340 -1.32 1.26 -33.64
N VAL A 341 -0.26 1.64 -32.92
CA VAL A 341 -0.10 2.95 -32.28
C VAL A 341 1.28 3.50 -32.60
N GLU A 342 1.33 4.75 -33.06
CA GLU A 342 2.58 5.46 -33.32
C GLU A 342 2.82 6.45 -32.20
N LEU A 343 4.07 6.51 -31.75
CA LEU A 343 4.55 7.46 -30.77
C LEU A 343 5.72 8.24 -31.37
N GLN A 344 5.77 9.53 -31.07
CA GLN A 344 6.94 10.36 -31.31
C GLN A 344 7.69 10.61 -29.99
N VAL A 345 9.01 10.49 -30.05
CA VAL A 345 9.90 10.83 -28.93
C VAL A 345 10.12 12.35 -28.90
N LEU A 346 9.54 13.03 -27.92
CA LEU A 346 9.74 14.47 -27.72
C LEU A 346 11.09 14.77 -27.06
N THR A 347 11.44 13.96 -26.04
CA THR A 347 12.73 14.04 -25.34
C THR A 347 13.36 12.65 -25.33
N GLY A 348 14.59 12.55 -25.81
CA GLY A 348 15.34 11.30 -25.82
C GLY A 348 15.62 10.75 -24.42
N GLY A 349 15.78 9.44 -24.30
CA GLY A 349 15.95 8.76 -23.03
C GLY A 349 15.75 7.25 -23.16
N THR A 350 15.62 6.55 -22.03
CA THR A 350 15.23 5.14 -22.03
C THR A 350 13.71 4.99 -22.13
N THR A 351 13.24 4.04 -22.92
CA THR A 351 11.84 3.62 -22.92
C THR A 351 11.51 2.58 -21.85
N ALA A 352 12.50 2.09 -21.09
CA ALA A 352 12.30 1.07 -20.08
C ALA A 352 11.21 1.46 -19.06
N GLY A 353 10.22 0.58 -18.90
CA GLY A 353 9.12 0.78 -17.94
C GLY A 353 8.03 1.75 -18.39
N ILE A 354 8.15 2.38 -19.56
CA ILE A 354 7.05 3.16 -20.16
C ILE A 354 5.94 2.20 -20.60
N GLN A 355 4.68 2.58 -20.39
CA GLN A 355 3.51 1.78 -20.76
C GLN A 355 2.57 2.53 -21.68
N LEU A 356 2.01 1.82 -22.66
CA LEU A 356 0.88 2.24 -23.47
C LEU A 356 -0.37 1.54 -22.94
N LEU A 357 -1.41 2.31 -22.64
CA LEU A 357 -2.62 1.84 -21.97
C LEU A 357 -3.87 2.28 -22.70
N GLN A 358 -4.94 1.51 -22.53
CA GLN A 358 -6.31 1.92 -22.80
C GLN A 358 -7.03 2.19 -21.48
N ASP A 359 -7.71 3.34 -21.38
CA ASP A 359 -8.45 3.82 -20.21
C ASP A 359 -7.56 4.05 -18.96
N VAL A 360 -7.98 4.94 -18.06
CA VAL A 360 -7.12 5.43 -16.95
C VAL A 360 -7.59 4.95 -15.58
N ASN A 361 -8.91 4.86 -15.34
CA ASN A 361 -9.48 4.44 -14.06
C ASN A 361 -9.54 2.91 -13.92
N SER A 362 -9.49 2.18 -15.04
CA SER A 362 -9.40 0.72 -15.09
C SER A 362 -8.55 0.34 -16.29
N PRO A 363 -7.23 0.62 -16.22
CA PRO A 363 -6.36 0.56 -17.38
C PRO A 363 -6.18 -0.87 -17.88
N VAL A 364 -6.20 -1.02 -19.20
CA VAL A 364 -5.75 -2.22 -19.90
C VAL A 364 -4.40 -1.91 -20.53
N THR A 365 -3.37 -2.67 -20.17
CA THR A 365 -2.05 -2.51 -20.78
C THR A 365 -2.05 -3.03 -22.22
N LEU A 366 -1.82 -2.12 -23.16
CA LEU A 366 -1.66 -2.43 -24.58
C LEU A 366 -0.22 -2.78 -24.91
N ALA A 367 0.77 -2.13 -24.27
CA ALA A 367 2.17 -2.47 -24.39
C ALA A 367 2.98 -2.02 -23.16
N THR A 368 4.05 -2.76 -22.86
CA THR A 368 5.15 -2.29 -22.00
C THR A 368 6.36 -2.14 -22.90
N MET A 369 6.92 -0.94 -22.98
CA MET A 369 8.02 -0.66 -23.91
C MET A 369 9.29 -1.41 -23.50
N PRO A 370 10.07 -1.91 -24.49
CA PRO A 370 11.37 -2.51 -24.21
C PRO A 370 12.37 -1.49 -23.66
N ASP A 371 13.48 -1.96 -23.10
CA ASP A 371 14.59 -1.10 -22.68
C ASP A 371 15.44 -0.69 -23.90
N VAL A 372 15.10 0.46 -24.47
CA VAL A 372 15.79 1.04 -25.64
C VAL A 372 16.14 2.48 -25.36
N ALA A 373 17.34 2.89 -25.77
CA ALA A 373 17.72 4.29 -25.79
C ALA A 373 17.24 4.92 -27.11
N VAL A 374 16.33 5.88 -27.01
CA VAL A 374 15.74 6.57 -28.15
C VAL A 374 16.19 8.04 -28.19
N ALA A 375 16.31 8.60 -29.38
CA ALA A 375 16.66 10.00 -29.59
C ALA A 375 15.39 10.87 -29.75
N ALA A 376 15.49 12.16 -29.42
CA ALA A 376 14.42 13.10 -29.73
C ALA A 376 14.15 13.13 -31.25
N GLY A 377 12.87 13.10 -31.63
CA GLY A 377 12.43 12.99 -33.01
C GLY A 377 12.31 11.55 -33.54
N ASP A 378 12.76 10.54 -32.80
CA ASP A 378 12.51 9.15 -33.17
C ASP A 378 11.01 8.85 -33.23
N ILE A 379 10.64 7.98 -34.16
CA ILE A 379 9.30 7.40 -34.28
C ILE A 379 9.35 5.98 -33.73
N ILE A 380 8.30 5.60 -32.99
CA ILE A 380 8.09 4.26 -32.46
C ILE A 380 6.74 3.79 -32.99
N VAL A 381 6.71 2.64 -33.66
CA VAL A 381 5.47 1.96 -34.04
C VAL A 381 5.26 0.77 -33.12
N VAL A 382 4.17 0.79 -32.37
CA VAL A 382 3.77 -0.27 -31.46
C VAL A 382 2.81 -1.20 -32.18
N HIS A 383 3.25 -2.44 -32.37
CA HIS A 383 2.50 -3.52 -33.02
C HIS A 383 1.79 -4.38 -31.99
N ILE A 384 0.51 -4.09 -31.74
CA ILE A 384 -0.30 -4.85 -30.80
C ILE A 384 -0.54 -6.26 -31.35
N ALA A 385 -0.53 -7.26 -30.49
CA ALA A 385 -0.67 -8.69 -30.80
C ALA A 385 0.31 -9.25 -31.86
N SER A 386 1.39 -8.52 -32.17
CA SER A 386 2.41 -8.98 -33.11
C SER A 386 3.20 -10.18 -32.58
N THR A 387 3.59 -11.06 -33.49
CA THR A 387 4.49 -12.17 -33.18
C THR A 387 5.96 -11.79 -33.27
N THR A 388 6.30 -10.74 -34.04
CA THR A 388 7.66 -10.21 -34.17
C THR A 388 8.10 -9.58 -32.86
N ASP A 389 9.31 -9.87 -32.41
CA ASP A 389 9.87 -9.27 -31.20
C ASP A 389 10.24 -7.80 -31.42
N SER A 390 10.28 -7.04 -30.32
CA SER A 390 10.66 -5.63 -30.37
C SER A 390 12.09 -5.45 -30.87
N GLU A 391 12.30 -4.41 -31.66
CA GLU A 391 13.63 -3.91 -31.96
C GLU A 391 14.26 -3.29 -30.72
N THR A 392 15.51 -3.64 -30.45
CA THR A 392 16.25 -3.18 -29.25
C THR A 392 17.67 -2.72 -29.54
N THR A 393 18.19 -2.98 -30.74
CA THR A 393 19.56 -2.62 -31.12
C THR A 393 19.63 -1.59 -32.25
N SER A 394 18.72 -1.64 -33.22
CA SER A 394 18.55 -0.62 -34.26
C SER A 394 17.11 -0.65 -34.81
N LYS A 395 16.68 0.47 -35.42
CA LYS A 395 15.38 0.67 -36.11
C LYS A 395 15.12 -0.23 -37.34
N ASN A 396 16.10 -1.06 -37.67
CA ASN A 396 16.04 -1.98 -38.81
C ASN A 396 16.64 -3.33 -38.42
N GLN A 397 16.58 -3.64 -37.12
CA GLN A 397 17.00 -4.95 -36.61
C GLN A 397 16.17 -6.05 -37.27
N PHE A 398 14.90 -5.77 -37.56
CA PHE A 398 14.01 -6.63 -38.32
C PHE A 398 13.53 -5.88 -39.56
N PRO A 399 14.32 -5.87 -40.66
CA PRO A 399 14.04 -5.01 -41.79
C PRO A 399 12.77 -5.45 -42.53
N THR A 400 12.10 -4.47 -43.14
CA THR A 400 10.83 -4.59 -43.88
C THR A 400 10.90 -5.67 -44.96
N SER A 401 12.07 -5.85 -45.59
CA SER A 401 12.31 -6.89 -46.60
C SER A 401 12.13 -8.33 -46.08
N SER A 402 12.35 -8.56 -44.79
CA SER A 402 12.15 -9.84 -44.11
C SER A 402 10.94 -9.86 -43.18
N THR A 403 10.49 -8.68 -42.73
CA THR A 403 9.36 -8.51 -41.82
C THR A 403 8.47 -7.39 -42.37
N PRO A 404 7.58 -7.68 -43.34
CA PRO A 404 6.84 -6.66 -44.09
C PRO A 404 5.91 -5.74 -43.26
N ALA A 405 5.67 -6.08 -42.00
CA ALA A 405 4.90 -5.25 -41.08
C ALA A 405 5.74 -4.13 -40.43
N ASN A 406 7.07 -4.25 -40.40
CA ASN A 406 7.98 -3.31 -39.76
C ASN A 406 8.29 -2.09 -40.63
N TYR A 407 8.89 -1.07 -40.02
CA TYR A 407 9.20 0.22 -40.61
C TYR A 407 10.66 0.60 -40.36
N ASP A 408 11.53 0.43 -41.36
CA ASP A 408 13.00 0.63 -41.24
C ASP A 408 13.44 2.05 -40.78
N THR A 409 12.52 3.02 -40.73
CA THR A 409 12.74 4.40 -40.28
C THR A 409 12.28 4.66 -38.84
N ALA A 410 11.64 3.70 -38.19
CA ALA A 410 11.09 3.78 -36.85
C ALA A 410 11.55 2.60 -35.99
N TRP A 411 11.37 2.72 -34.68
CA TRP A 411 11.53 1.57 -33.78
C TRP A 411 10.24 0.76 -33.80
N ASP A 412 10.33 -0.53 -34.15
CA ASP A 412 9.17 -1.42 -34.12
C ASP A 412 9.09 -2.17 -32.79
N PHE A 413 8.11 -1.83 -31.95
CA PHE A 413 7.91 -2.42 -30.63
C PHE A 413 6.71 -3.36 -30.61
N LYS A 414 6.89 -4.52 -29.99
CA LYS A 414 5.83 -5.50 -29.76
C LYS A 414 4.92 -5.07 -28.60
N GLY A 415 3.62 -5.04 -28.85
CA GLY A 415 2.59 -4.87 -27.82
C GLY A 415 2.12 -6.19 -27.20
N GLY A 416 1.18 -6.08 -26.26
CA GLY A 416 0.46 -7.22 -25.68
C GLY A 416 -0.58 -7.80 -26.65
N ALA A 417 -1.28 -8.86 -26.22
CA ALA A 417 -2.24 -9.57 -27.08
C ALA A 417 -3.64 -8.94 -27.16
N THR A 418 -3.93 -7.95 -26.30
CA THR A 418 -5.24 -7.31 -26.22
C THR A 418 -5.30 -6.14 -27.19
N GLY A 419 -6.20 -6.23 -28.18
CA GLY A 419 -6.46 -5.15 -29.13
C GLY A 419 -7.12 -3.93 -28.51
N ILE A 420 -7.12 -2.83 -29.25
CA ILE A 420 -7.83 -1.61 -28.93
C ILE A 420 -9.32 -1.84 -29.18
N THR A 421 -10.13 -1.64 -28.14
CA THR A 421 -11.57 -1.80 -28.28
C THR A 421 -12.16 -0.61 -29.04
N PHE A 422 -12.52 -0.80 -30.31
CA PHE A 422 -13.03 0.27 -31.18
C PHE A 422 -14.40 0.82 -30.74
N SER A 423 -14.38 1.78 -29.82
CA SER A 423 -15.50 2.41 -29.13
C SER A 423 -15.04 3.79 -28.60
N SER A 424 -15.79 4.49 -27.73
CA SER A 424 -15.22 5.68 -27.07
C SER A 424 -14.26 5.24 -25.95
N ARG A 425 -12.99 5.64 -26.03
CA ARG A 425 -11.88 5.19 -25.16
C ARG A 425 -10.84 6.28 -24.97
N VAL A 426 -10.02 6.17 -23.93
CA VAL A 426 -8.78 6.94 -23.83
C VAL A 426 -7.60 6.02 -24.18
N ILE A 427 -6.67 6.49 -25.01
CA ILE A 427 -5.35 5.87 -25.18
C ILE A 427 -4.34 6.80 -24.52
N LEU A 428 -3.45 6.25 -23.70
CA LEU A 428 -2.48 7.06 -22.96
C LEU A 428 -1.13 6.37 -22.83
N VAL A 429 -0.10 7.18 -22.61
CA VAL A 429 1.25 6.74 -22.26
C VAL A 429 1.56 7.12 -20.82
N ARG A 430 2.12 6.20 -20.04
CA ARG A 430 2.66 6.46 -18.69
C ARG A 430 4.15 6.20 -18.62
N ASN A 431 4.86 7.02 -17.86
CA ASN A 431 6.26 6.78 -17.54
C ASN A 431 6.43 5.65 -16.51
N ALA A 432 7.69 5.26 -16.23
CA ALA A 432 8.01 4.20 -15.27
C ALA A 432 7.67 4.55 -13.80
N GLN A 433 7.18 5.77 -13.53
CA GLN A 433 6.70 6.25 -12.22
C GLN A 433 5.17 6.42 -12.21
N ASP A 434 4.45 5.79 -13.15
CA ASP A 434 2.99 5.84 -13.30
C ASP A 434 2.39 7.23 -13.61
N GLN A 435 3.21 8.20 -14.02
CA GLN A 435 2.73 9.53 -14.42
C GLN A 435 2.36 9.53 -15.92
N ILE A 436 1.24 10.16 -16.26
CA ILE A 436 0.77 10.30 -17.64
C ILE A 436 1.71 11.26 -18.39
N GLN A 437 2.22 10.83 -19.54
CA GLN A 437 3.03 11.65 -20.46
C GLN A 437 2.17 12.30 -21.55
N ASP A 438 1.22 11.54 -22.08
CA ASP A 438 0.25 11.98 -23.09
C ASP A 438 -1.00 11.12 -22.95
N ALA A 439 -2.18 11.69 -23.25
CA ALA A 439 -3.44 10.97 -23.24
C ALA A 439 -4.44 11.60 -24.20
N VAL A 440 -5.08 10.74 -25.01
CA VAL A 440 -5.99 11.16 -26.07
C VAL A 440 -7.32 10.45 -25.88
N PRO A 441 -8.42 11.18 -25.64
CA PRO A 441 -9.76 10.63 -25.68
C PRO A 441 -10.24 10.54 -27.12
N PHE A 442 -10.56 9.33 -27.55
CA PHE A 442 -11.20 9.06 -28.83
C PHE A 442 -12.67 8.76 -28.63
N THR A 443 -13.51 9.32 -29.50
CA THR A 443 -14.94 9.03 -29.51
C THR A 443 -15.36 8.31 -30.77
N ARG A 444 -16.26 7.34 -30.59
CA ARG A 444 -17.00 6.69 -31.66
C ARG A 444 -18.48 7.02 -31.49
N ASN A 445 -19.02 7.83 -32.40
CA ASN A 445 -20.39 8.34 -32.41
C ASN A 445 -21.43 7.32 -32.93
N SER A 446 -21.04 6.05 -33.06
CA SER A 446 -21.94 4.94 -33.36
C SER A 446 -22.12 4.05 -32.13
N GLY A 447 -23.38 3.85 -31.73
CA GLY A 447 -23.74 3.07 -30.54
C GLY A 447 -23.67 3.86 -29.22
N THR A 448 -23.92 3.15 -28.11
CA THR A 448 -23.84 3.74 -26.77
C THR A 448 -22.38 3.75 -26.30
N PRO A 449 -21.82 4.91 -25.89
CA PRO A 449 -20.45 4.95 -25.37
C PRO A 449 -20.35 4.14 -24.06
N PRO A 450 -19.18 3.57 -23.75
CA PRO A 450 -18.96 2.88 -22.48
C PRO A 450 -19.24 3.80 -21.28
N ALA A 451 -19.94 3.30 -20.26
CA ALA A 451 -20.30 4.09 -19.09
C ALA A 451 -19.09 4.70 -18.35
N ALA A 452 -17.93 4.04 -18.42
CA ALA A 452 -16.69 4.51 -17.81
C ALA A 452 -16.00 5.65 -18.59
N PHE A 453 -16.35 5.89 -19.85
CA PHE A 453 -15.65 6.84 -20.71
C PHE A 453 -15.62 8.28 -20.15
N PRO A 454 -16.74 8.87 -19.68
CA PRO A 454 -16.71 10.18 -19.04
C PRO A 454 -15.74 10.28 -17.86
N GLY A 455 -15.71 9.25 -17.00
CA GLY A 455 -14.79 9.21 -15.86
C GLY A 455 -13.32 9.14 -16.29
N ASN A 456 -13.03 8.43 -17.39
CA ASN A 456 -11.67 8.38 -17.94
C ASN A 456 -11.25 9.73 -18.53
N LEU A 457 -12.14 10.40 -19.27
CA LEU A 457 -11.90 11.74 -19.81
C LEU A 457 -11.65 12.76 -18.68
N GLN A 458 -12.50 12.76 -17.64
CA GLN A 458 -12.35 13.66 -16.50
C GLN A 458 -11.00 13.47 -15.79
N ALA A 459 -10.52 12.23 -15.67
CA ALA A 459 -9.25 11.94 -15.05
C ALA A 459 -8.06 12.48 -15.85
N ILE A 460 -8.08 12.40 -17.19
CA ILE A 460 -7.00 12.99 -18.02
C ILE A 460 -7.09 14.52 -18.11
N GLN A 461 -8.30 15.10 -18.05
CA GLN A 461 -8.49 16.55 -17.92
C GLN A 461 -7.94 17.06 -16.59
N ALA A 462 -8.24 16.38 -15.48
CA ALA A 462 -7.70 16.70 -14.16
C ALA A 462 -6.17 16.58 -14.09
N ALA A 463 -5.58 15.68 -14.89
CA ALA A 463 -4.14 15.54 -15.05
C ALA A 463 -3.52 16.61 -15.98
N GLY A 464 -4.32 17.50 -16.57
CA GLY A 464 -3.86 18.54 -17.49
C GLY A 464 -3.45 18.02 -18.88
N GLN A 465 -3.85 16.80 -19.24
CA GLN A 465 -3.45 16.13 -20.48
C GLN A 465 -4.44 16.33 -21.63
N TRP A 466 -5.61 16.91 -21.36
CA TRP A 466 -6.61 17.18 -22.39
C TRP A 466 -7.41 18.44 -22.09
N LEU A 467 -7.77 19.16 -23.14
CA LEU A 467 -8.56 20.38 -23.12
C LEU A 467 -9.86 20.23 -23.93
N PRO A 468 -10.94 20.94 -23.53
CA PRO A 468 -11.05 21.85 -22.39
C PRO A 468 -10.92 21.12 -21.04
N ALA A 469 -10.60 21.84 -19.96
CA ALA A 469 -10.44 21.24 -18.62
C ALA A 469 -11.75 20.69 -18.03
N ASP A 470 -12.88 21.20 -18.52
CA ASP A 470 -14.22 20.75 -18.19
C ASP A 470 -15.17 21.00 -19.38
N CYS A 471 -16.43 20.62 -19.23
CA CYS A 471 -17.45 20.79 -20.26
C CYS A 471 -18.44 21.90 -19.88
N GLY A 472 -17.98 23.14 -19.95
CA GLY A 472 -18.80 24.32 -19.70
C GLY A 472 -18.98 24.64 -18.22
N GLY A 473 -17.92 24.47 -17.42
CA GLY A 473 -17.93 24.66 -15.97
C GLY A 473 -18.38 23.44 -15.16
N ALA A 474 -18.59 22.29 -15.82
CA ALA A 474 -19.00 21.04 -15.19
C ALA A 474 -18.16 19.86 -15.71
N LEU A 475 -17.99 18.83 -14.88
CA LEU A 475 -17.32 17.58 -15.29
C LEU A 475 -17.99 17.01 -16.56
N CYS A 476 -17.19 16.74 -17.59
CA CYS A 476 -17.67 16.24 -18.86
C CYS A 476 -18.48 14.95 -18.71
N SER A 477 -19.71 14.94 -19.22
CA SER A 477 -20.60 13.79 -19.17
C SER A 477 -21.23 13.52 -20.54
N THR A 478 -22.09 12.50 -20.63
CA THR A 478 -22.90 12.25 -21.83
C THR A 478 -24.02 13.28 -22.03
N THR A 479 -24.29 14.15 -21.06
CA THR A 479 -25.40 15.12 -21.06
C THR A 479 -24.96 16.57 -20.84
N THR A 480 -23.68 16.84 -20.58
CA THR A 480 -23.14 18.21 -20.53
C THR A 480 -23.14 18.88 -21.90
N THR A 481 -22.94 20.19 -21.94
CA THR A 481 -22.72 20.95 -23.17
C THR A 481 -21.41 21.74 -23.05
N PRO A 482 -20.34 21.37 -23.78
CA PRO A 482 -20.25 20.23 -24.72
C PRO A 482 -20.34 18.86 -24.02
N THR A 483 -20.66 17.80 -24.76
CA THR A 483 -20.62 16.43 -24.22
C THR A 483 -19.18 15.92 -24.18
N ALA A 484 -18.93 14.86 -23.40
CA ALA A 484 -17.64 14.15 -23.40
C ALA A 484 -17.21 13.72 -24.82
N ALA A 485 -18.14 13.23 -25.64
CA ALA A 485 -17.87 12.90 -27.04
C ALA A 485 -17.52 14.14 -27.87
N ALA A 486 -18.22 15.26 -27.68
CA ALA A 486 -18.03 16.48 -28.48
C ALA A 486 -16.66 17.15 -28.28
N VAL A 487 -15.96 16.86 -27.18
CA VAL A 487 -14.61 17.36 -26.88
C VAL A 487 -13.50 16.34 -27.16
N SER A 488 -13.85 15.15 -27.69
CA SER A 488 -12.91 14.06 -27.96
C SER A 488 -12.57 13.96 -29.45
N ALA A 489 -11.42 13.38 -29.79
CA ALA A 489 -11.02 13.15 -31.17
C ALA A 489 -11.95 12.10 -31.82
N ASP A 490 -12.58 12.44 -32.95
CA ASP A 490 -13.58 11.58 -33.59
C ASP A 490 -12.93 10.59 -34.56
N TRP A 491 -12.96 9.30 -34.21
CA TRP A 491 -12.48 8.20 -35.05
C TRP A 491 -13.59 7.33 -35.63
N THR A 492 -14.83 7.82 -35.66
CA THR A 492 -16.03 7.05 -36.05
C THR A 492 -15.91 6.43 -37.45
N THR A 493 -15.21 7.10 -38.37
CA THR A 493 -15.10 6.70 -39.78
C THR A 493 -13.97 5.72 -40.06
N LEU A 494 -13.21 5.28 -39.05
CA LEU A 494 -12.24 4.21 -39.23
C LEU A 494 -12.92 2.87 -39.57
N PRO A 495 -12.23 1.95 -40.28
CA PRO A 495 -12.78 0.64 -40.58
C PRO A 495 -13.25 -0.09 -39.32
N THR A 496 -14.45 -0.64 -39.34
CA THR A 496 -15.03 -1.33 -38.17
C THR A 496 -14.46 -2.73 -37.93
N SER A 497 -13.72 -3.27 -38.90
CA SER A 497 -13.12 -4.60 -38.87
C SER A 497 -12.12 -4.76 -40.01
N ASN A 498 -11.13 -5.63 -39.83
CA ASN A 498 -10.13 -5.99 -40.84
C ASN A 498 -9.37 -4.76 -41.36
N ALA A 499 -9.08 -3.80 -40.47
CA ALA A 499 -8.15 -2.73 -40.79
C ALA A 499 -6.78 -3.34 -41.16
N THR A 500 -6.13 -2.72 -42.13
CA THR A 500 -4.77 -3.03 -42.56
C THR A 500 -3.89 -1.81 -42.34
N PRO A 501 -2.55 -1.94 -42.29
CA PRO A 501 -1.67 -0.80 -42.13
C PRO A 501 -1.86 0.31 -43.18
N ALA A 502 -2.39 0.00 -44.37
CA ALA A 502 -2.72 0.96 -45.43
C ALA A 502 -4.14 1.57 -45.32
N SER A 503 -4.98 1.05 -44.43
CA SER A 503 -6.30 1.61 -44.15
C SER A 503 -6.19 2.96 -43.45
N PRO A 504 -7.24 3.81 -43.50
CA PRO A 504 -7.25 5.04 -42.74
C PRO A 504 -6.98 4.82 -41.24
N SER A 505 -6.31 5.78 -40.63
CA SER A 505 -6.01 5.88 -39.20
C SER A 505 -6.47 7.25 -38.69
N ILE A 506 -6.51 7.43 -37.37
CA ILE A 506 -6.63 8.77 -36.78
C ILE A 506 -5.25 9.23 -36.34
N ARG A 507 -4.87 10.45 -36.75
CA ARG A 507 -3.52 10.98 -36.53
C ARG A 507 -3.54 12.45 -36.17
N ARG A 508 -2.42 12.92 -35.60
CA ARG A 508 -2.19 14.34 -35.44
C ARG A 508 -2.06 15.03 -36.79
N VAL A 509 -2.60 16.25 -36.91
CA VAL A 509 -2.57 17.05 -38.15
C VAL A 509 -1.64 18.25 -38.08
N SER A 510 -1.01 18.48 -36.93
CA SER A 510 -0.09 19.58 -36.70
C SER A 510 0.94 19.24 -35.61
N THR A 511 2.16 19.76 -35.79
CA THR A 511 3.27 19.60 -34.84
C THR A 511 2.98 20.28 -33.50
N THR A 512 2.11 21.30 -33.52
CA THR A 512 1.63 21.99 -32.33
C THR A 512 0.60 21.11 -31.62
N ASP A 513 0.88 20.79 -30.37
CA ASP A 513 -0.06 20.10 -29.50
C ASP A 513 -0.85 21.13 -28.70
N THR A 514 -2.16 21.22 -28.94
CA THR A 514 -3.06 22.05 -28.14
C THR A 514 -3.80 21.23 -27.08
N ASN A 515 -3.53 19.92 -27.01
CA ASN A 515 -4.26 18.94 -26.21
C ASN A 515 -5.76 18.97 -26.50
N THR A 516 -6.17 19.23 -27.75
CA THR A 516 -7.59 19.27 -28.12
C THR A 516 -7.91 18.30 -29.26
N LYS A 517 -9.20 18.06 -29.47
CA LYS A 517 -9.67 17.23 -30.59
C LYS A 517 -9.26 17.79 -31.95
N ASP A 518 -9.02 19.10 -32.07
CA ASP A 518 -8.68 19.76 -33.33
C ASP A 518 -7.24 19.44 -33.77
N ASP A 519 -6.43 18.88 -32.87
CA ASP A 519 -5.12 18.34 -33.21
C ASP A 519 -5.21 17.03 -34.01
N TRP A 520 -6.41 16.42 -34.13
CA TRP A 520 -6.60 15.07 -34.67
C TRP A 520 -7.55 15.02 -35.86
N ALA A 521 -7.23 14.22 -36.87
CA ALA A 521 -8.14 13.89 -37.96
C ALA A 521 -7.94 12.48 -38.50
N VAL A 522 -9.01 11.92 -39.06
CA VAL A 522 -8.95 10.65 -39.81
C VAL A 522 -8.40 10.92 -41.21
N GLY A 523 -7.43 10.11 -41.64
CA GLY A 523 -6.80 10.24 -42.96
C GLY A 523 -6.06 8.97 -43.39
N ALA A 524 -5.34 9.06 -44.52
CA ALA A 524 -4.43 8.00 -44.94
C ALA A 524 -3.35 7.79 -43.86
N SER A 525 -2.92 6.56 -43.62
CA SER A 525 -1.91 6.29 -42.60
C SER A 525 -0.52 6.82 -42.96
N SER A 526 0.31 7.03 -41.93
CA SER A 526 1.64 7.64 -42.04
C SER A 526 2.71 6.91 -41.23
N TRP A 527 2.43 5.66 -40.84
CA TRP A 527 3.29 4.84 -39.98
C TRP A 527 4.78 4.91 -40.31
N GLY A 528 5.57 5.13 -39.27
CA GLY A 528 7.03 5.12 -39.35
C GLY A 528 7.63 6.44 -39.86
N VAL A 529 6.80 7.46 -40.08
CA VAL A 529 7.19 8.80 -40.51
C VAL A 529 6.56 9.83 -39.59
N ALA A 530 7.28 10.90 -39.27
CA ALA A 530 6.75 11.96 -38.42
C ALA A 530 5.47 12.57 -39.01
N ASN A 531 4.43 12.60 -38.19
CA ASN A 531 3.19 13.32 -38.48
C ASN A 531 3.43 14.86 -38.48
N PRO A 532 2.72 15.64 -39.33
CA PRO A 532 2.92 17.09 -39.51
C PRO A 532 2.70 17.91 -38.25
#